data_AF-A0A1A0J3A7-F1
#
_entry.id   AF-A0A1A0J3A7-F1
#
_cell.length_a   1.000
_cell.length_b   1.000
_cell.length_c   1.000
_cell.angle_alpha   90.00
_cell.angle_beta   90.00
_cell.angle_gamma   90.00
#
_symmetry.space_group_name_H-M   'P 1'
#
loop_
_entity.id
_entity.type
_entity.pdbx_description
1 polymer ?
#
loop_
_entity_poly.entity_id
_entity_poly.type
_entity_poly.pdbx_seq_one_letter_code
_entity_poly.pdbx_strand_id
1 'polypeptide(L)'
;MNDLLQDIESRAQVTPWMPAVRVSGTMVTYGELGSALSSYGTVVEKYGMSRESAFYAAIMHTMPALASLDDVDEQSVIVDQVVGWLSRHLPPSAGGLQVAG
;
A
#
# COMPACT_ATOMS: atom_id res chain seq x y z
N MET A 1 9.38 2.82 3.74
CA MET A 1 8.56 2.58 2.53
C MET A 1 9.18 1.51 1.62
N ASN A 2 10.46 1.60 1.25
CA ASN A 2 11.07 0.59 0.36
C ASN A 2 10.92 -0.86 0.85
N ASP A 3 11.14 -1.13 2.15
CA ASP A 3 10.98 -2.48 2.72
C ASP A 3 9.54 -3.00 2.59
N LEU A 4 8.56 -2.11 2.71
CA LEU A 4 7.14 -2.43 2.53
C LEU A 4 6.83 -2.81 1.08
N LEU A 5 7.31 -2.02 0.12
CA LEU A 5 7.10 -2.31 -1.30
C LEU A 5 7.75 -3.64 -1.69
N GLN A 6 8.96 -3.89 -1.18
CA GLN A 6 9.66 -5.15 -1.43
C GLN A 6 8.94 -6.36 -0.79
N ASP A 7 8.39 -6.22 0.42
CA ASP A 7 7.60 -7.27 1.06
C ASP A 7 6.32 -7.58 0.28
N ILE A 8 5.62 -6.55 -0.21
CA ILE A 8 4.43 -6.71 -1.06
C ILE A 8 4.80 -7.44 -2.35
N GLU A 9 5.86 -7.02 -3.05
CA GLU A 9 6.32 -7.66 -4.28
C GLU A 9 6.71 -9.12 -4.07
N SER A 10 7.44 -9.42 -2.99
CA SER A 10 7.83 -10.78 -2.62
C SER A 10 6.61 -11.66 -2.36
N ARG A 11 5.65 -11.18 -1.56
CA ARG A 11 4.42 -11.94 -1.26
C ARG A 11 3.50 -12.08 -2.46
N ALA A 12 3.46 -11.10 -3.35
CA ALA A 12 2.73 -11.18 -4.62
C ALA A 12 3.28 -12.30 -5.51
N GLN A 13 4.59 -12.55 -5.48
CA GLN A 13 5.21 -13.64 -6.24
C GLN A 13 5.06 -15.00 -5.57
N VAL A 14 5.25 -15.07 -4.25
CA VAL A 14 5.30 -16.36 -3.51
C VAL A 14 3.91 -16.85 -3.10
N THR A 15 3.02 -15.94 -2.71
CA THR A 15 1.68 -16.24 -2.18
C THR A 15 0.61 -15.28 -2.74
N PRO A 16 0.41 -15.20 -4.07
CA PRO A 16 -0.49 -14.22 -4.69
C PRO A 16 -1.94 -14.31 -4.20
N TRP A 17 -2.43 -15.50 -3.86
CA TRP A 17 -3.80 -15.72 -3.40
C TRP A 17 -4.04 -15.29 -1.94
N MET A 18 -3.00 -14.96 -1.19
CA MET A 18 -3.12 -14.62 0.22
C MET A 18 -3.72 -13.22 0.39
N PRO A 19 -4.74 -13.04 1.26
CA PRO A 19 -5.27 -11.72 1.57
C PRO A 19 -4.20 -10.80 2.16
N ALA A 20 -4.02 -9.62 1.57
CA ALA A 20 -3.12 -8.58 2.07
C ALA A 20 -3.85 -7.67 3.07
N VAL A 21 -5.05 -7.20 2.69
CA VAL A 21 -5.86 -6.31 3.51
C VAL A 21 -7.34 -6.47 3.18
N ARG A 22 -8.20 -6.10 4.13
CA ARG A 22 -9.65 -5.99 3.91
C ARG A 22 -10.13 -4.62 4.36
N VAL A 23 -10.74 -3.87 3.46
CA VAL A 23 -11.24 -2.50 3.71
C VAL A 23 -12.69 -2.43 3.26
N SER A 24 -13.57 -1.96 4.16
CA SER A 24 -15.00 -1.76 3.88
C SER A 24 -15.66 -2.98 3.21
N GLY A 25 -15.32 -4.18 3.68
CA GLY A 25 -15.84 -5.45 3.16
C GLY A 25 -15.09 -6.02 1.95
N THR A 26 -14.33 -5.19 1.21
CA THR A 26 -13.52 -5.60 0.05
C THR A 26 -12.20 -6.20 0.51
N MET A 27 -11.91 -7.43 0.08
CA MET A 27 -10.64 -8.09 0.33
C MET A 27 -9.72 -7.91 -0.86
N VAL A 28 -8.50 -7.46 -0.62
CA VAL A 28 -7.44 -7.34 -1.63
C VAL A 28 -6.34 -8.33 -1.30
N THR A 29 -5.96 -9.13 -2.27
CA THR A 29 -4.86 -10.11 -2.17
C THR A 29 -3.50 -9.48 -2.46
N TYR A 30 -2.42 -10.12 -2.04
CA TYR A 30 -1.07 -9.69 -2.40
C TYR A 30 -0.83 -9.71 -3.91
N GLY A 31 -1.44 -10.65 -4.64
CA GLY A 31 -1.36 -10.71 -6.10
C GLY A 31 -1.99 -9.50 -6.78
N GLU A 32 -3.20 -9.12 -6.36
CA GLU A 32 -3.89 -7.93 -6.89
C GLU A 32 -3.13 -6.65 -6.58
N LEU A 33 -2.67 -6.50 -5.34
CA LEU A 33 -1.89 -5.33 -4.91
C LEU A 33 -0.54 -5.23 -5.65
N GLY A 34 0.18 -6.34 -5.79
CA GLY A 34 1.45 -6.39 -6.51
C GLY A 34 1.29 -6.11 -8.00
N SER A 35 0.23 -6.63 -8.64
CA SER A 35 -0.07 -6.33 -10.04
C SER A 35 -0.38 -4.85 -10.25
N ALA A 36 -1.19 -4.24 -9.38
CA ALA A 36 -1.46 -2.81 -9.43
C ALA A 36 -0.18 -1.99 -9.22
N LEU A 37 0.64 -2.35 -8.22
CA LEU A 37 1.90 -1.67 -7.94
C LEU A 37 2.86 -1.70 -9.14
N SER A 38 3.00 -2.85 -9.81
CA SER A 38 3.82 -2.99 -11.01
C SER A 38 3.29 -2.11 -12.16
N SER A 39 1.98 -2.15 -12.41
CA SER A 39 1.33 -1.34 -13.45
C SER A 39 1.52 0.16 -13.23
N TYR A 40 1.35 0.63 -11.99
CA TYR A 40 1.56 2.04 -11.66
C TYR A 40 3.04 2.41 -11.58
N GLY A 41 3.92 1.48 -11.21
CA GLY A 41 5.37 1.67 -11.22
C GLY A 41 5.88 2.10 -12.60
N THR A 42 5.45 1.40 -13.66
CA THR A 42 5.82 1.76 -15.04
C THR A 42 5.31 3.14 -15.44
N VAL A 43 4.12 3.54 -14.99
CA VAL A 43 3.54 4.86 -15.28
C VAL A 43 4.31 5.95 -14.54
N VAL A 44 4.53 5.76 -13.24
CA VAL A 44 5.17 6.72 -12.34
C VAL A 44 6.64 6.95 -12.75
N GLU A 45 7.37 5.89 -13.11
CA GLU A 45 8.74 5.99 -13.63
C GLU A 45 8.80 6.83 -14.92
N LYS A 46 7.83 6.64 -15.82
CA LYS A 46 7.72 7.42 -17.07
C LYS A 46 7.52 8.92 -16.82
N TYR A 47 6.87 9.30 -15.72
CA TYR A 47 6.61 10.70 -15.36
C TYR A 47 7.55 11.25 -14.27
N GLY A 48 8.61 10.51 -13.91
CA GLY A 48 9.57 10.94 -12.88
C GLY A 48 8.98 11.06 -11.47
N MET A 49 7.86 10.36 -11.20
CA MET A 49 7.20 10.35 -9.90
C MET A 49 7.84 9.32 -8.95
N SER A 50 7.59 9.44 -7.65
CA SER A 50 8.20 8.52 -6.67
C SER A 50 7.47 7.18 -6.62
N ARG A 51 8.20 6.13 -6.23
CA ARG A 51 7.61 4.79 -6.05
C ARG A 51 6.51 4.76 -4.98
N GLU A 52 6.53 5.70 -4.03
CA GLU A 52 5.43 5.90 -3.09
C GLU A 52 4.15 6.34 -3.79
N SER A 53 4.23 7.23 -4.79
CA SER A 53 3.06 7.64 -5.58
C SER A 53 2.40 6.45 -6.30
N ALA A 54 3.22 5.52 -6.82
CA ALA A 54 2.71 4.29 -7.44
C ALA A 54 1.95 3.41 -6.43
N PHE A 55 2.44 3.36 -5.19
CA PHE A 55 1.80 2.59 -4.12
C PHE A 55 0.46 3.18 -3.69
N TYR A 56 0.37 4.49 -3.48
CA TYR A 56 -0.91 5.13 -3.19
C TYR A 56 -1.90 4.96 -4.34
N ALA A 57 -1.46 5.10 -5.59
CA ALA A 57 -2.30 4.84 -6.76
C ALA A 57 -2.77 3.37 -6.80
N ALA A 58 -1.91 2.41 -6.45
CA ALA A 58 -2.26 0.99 -6.39
C ALA A 58 -3.30 0.70 -5.29
N ILE A 59 -3.20 1.31 -4.10
CA ILE A 59 -4.22 1.20 -3.06
C ILE A 59 -5.56 1.73 -3.58
N MET A 60 -5.57 2.94 -4.13
CA MET A 60 -6.78 3.59 -4.63
C MET A 60 -7.44 2.79 -5.77
N HIS A 61 -6.63 2.17 -6.63
CA HIS A 61 -7.11 1.30 -7.70
C HIS A 61 -7.72 0.00 -7.18
N THR A 62 -7.05 -0.65 -6.23
CA THR A 62 -7.48 -1.96 -5.71
C THR A 62 -8.62 -1.86 -4.70
N MET A 63 -8.85 -0.66 -4.15
CA MET A 63 -9.88 -0.38 -3.16
C MET A 63 -10.73 0.81 -3.61
N PRO A 64 -11.56 0.68 -4.65
CA PRO A 64 -12.34 1.79 -5.19
C PRO A 64 -13.32 2.39 -4.17
N ALA A 65 -13.72 1.61 -3.14
CA ALA A 65 -14.51 2.11 -2.02
C ALA A 65 -13.80 3.23 -1.21
N LEU A 66 -12.46 3.25 -1.21
CA LEU A 66 -11.68 4.35 -0.63
C LEU A 66 -11.72 5.58 -1.53
N ALA A 67 -11.67 5.38 -2.85
CA ALA A 67 -11.75 6.47 -3.81
C ALA A 67 -13.13 7.15 -3.84
N SER A 68 -14.18 6.46 -3.40
CA SER A 68 -15.54 7.00 -3.32
C SER A 68 -15.87 7.72 -2.01
N LEU A 69 -14.92 7.86 -1.08
CA LEU A 69 -15.13 8.64 0.14
C LEU A 69 -15.13 10.13 -0.21
N ASP A 70 -16.17 10.84 0.22
CA ASP A 70 -16.28 12.30 0.04
C ASP A 70 -15.38 13.08 1.02
N ASP A 71 -15.02 12.47 2.15
CA ASP A 71 -14.15 13.07 3.17
C ASP A 71 -12.68 12.63 2.97
N VAL A 72 -11.83 13.61 2.67
CA VAL A 72 -10.39 13.42 2.43
C VAL A 72 -9.65 13.06 3.73
N ASP A 73 -10.11 13.55 4.89
CA ASP A 73 -9.51 13.22 6.18
C ASP A 73 -9.81 11.76 6.52
N GLU A 74 -11.04 11.30 6.30
CA GLU A 74 -11.42 9.90 6.48
C GLU A 74 -10.63 8.97 5.54
N GLN A 75 -10.50 9.36 4.27
CA GLN A 75 -9.70 8.62 3.29
C GLN A 75 -8.24 8.50 3.74
N SER A 76 -7.64 9.60 4.20
CA SER A 76 -6.25 9.63 4.67
C SER A 76 -6.04 8.72 5.88
N VAL A 77 -6.96 8.76 6.84
CA VAL A 77 -6.93 7.90 8.04
C VAL A 77 -6.99 6.42 7.66
N ILE A 78 -7.85 6.03 6.72
CA ILE A 78 -7.96 4.62 6.33
C ILE A 78 -6.72 4.18 5.54
N VAL A 79 -6.18 5.04 4.67
CA VAL A 79 -4.93 4.76 3.96
C VAL A 79 -3.79 4.54 4.96
N ASP A 80 -3.66 5.38 5.99
CA ASP A 80 -2.65 5.20 7.05
C ASP A 80 -2.84 3.89 7.82
N GLN A 81 -4.08 3.49 8.10
CA GLN A 81 -4.37 2.18 8.70
C GLN A 81 -3.97 1.02 7.78
N VAL A 82 -4.20 1.13 6.48
CA VAL A 82 -3.77 0.13 5.49
C VAL A 82 -2.24 0.03 5.47
N VAL A 83 -1.54 1.17 5.43
CA VAL A 83 -0.07 1.19 5.45
C VAL A 83 0.45 0.57 6.74
N GLY A 84 -0.06 1.01 7.90
CA GLY A 84 0.33 0.48 9.20
C GLY A 84 0.06 -1.02 9.33
N TRP A 85 -1.06 -1.50 8.79
CA TRP A 85 -1.38 -2.93 8.74
C TRP A 85 -0.38 -3.69 7.88
N LEU A 86 -0.10 -3.23 6.66
CA LEU A 86 0.81 -3.92 5.75
C LEU A 86 2.27 -3.90 6.24
N SER A 87 2.67 -2.87 6.99
CA SER A 87 4.03 -2.77 7.55
C SER A 87 4.20 -3.38 8.94
N ARG A 88 3.14 -3.94 9.55
CA ARG A 88 3.13 -4.36 10.97
C ARG A 88 4.22 -5.37 11.36
N HIS A 89 4.69 -6.17 10.41
CA HIS A 89 5.71 -7.20 10.61
C HIS A 89 7.11 -6.77 10.17
N LEU A 90 7.25 -5.54 9.66
CA LEU A 90 8.53 -5.01 9.22
C LEU A 90 9.23 -4.33 10.40
N PRO A 91 10.58 -4.34 10.44
CA PRO A 91 11.32 -3.58 11.44
C PRO A 91 10.93 -2.09 11.32
N PRO A 92 10.84 -1.37 12.45
CA PRO A 92 10.56 0.06 12.41
C PRO A 92 11.63 0.74 11.54
N SER A 93 11.18 1.50 10.55
CA SER A 93 12.08 2.27 9.70
C SER A 93 12.91 3.19 10.59
N ALA A 94 14.24 3.05 10.52
CA ALA A 94 15.23 3.66 11.42
C ALA A 94 15.28 5.21 11.40
N GLY A 95 14.28 5.89 10.84
CA GLY A 95 14.20 7.35 10.71
C GLY A 95 12.96 7.99 11.34
N GLY A 96 12.11 7.25 12.06
CA GLY A 96 10.98 7.83 12.78
C GLY A 96 11.42 8.45 14.11
N LEU A 97 10.95 9.67 14.40
CA LEU A 97 11.10 10.34 15.70
C LEU A 97 10.59 9.39 16.80
N GLN A 98 11.51 8.88 17.63
CA GLN A 98 11.16 8.12 18.81
C GLN A 98 11.02 9.10 19.98
N VAL A 99 9.91 9.01 20.70
CA VAL A 99 9.78 9.67 22.00
C VAL A 99 10.76 8.99 22.93
N ALA A 100 11.77 9.72 23.39
CA ALA A 100 12.65 9.25 24.46
C ALA A 100 11.81 9.12 25.73
N GLY A 101 11.52 7.88 26.13
CA GLY A 101 10.98 7.56 27.46
C GLY A 101 12.05 7.65 28.53
#